data_AF-A0A6N2YKI7-F1
#
_entry.id   AF-A0A6N2YKI7-F1
#
_cell.length_a   1.000
_cell.length_b   1.000
_cell.length_c   1.000
_cell.angle_alpha   90.00
_cell.angle_beta   90.00
_cell.angle_gamma   90.00
#
_symmetry.space_group_name_H-M   'P 1'
#
loop_
_entity.id
_entity.type
_entity.pdbx_description
1 polymer ?
#
loop_
_entity_poly.entity_id
_entity_poly.type
_entity_poly.pdbx_seq_one_letter_code
_entity_poly.pdbx_strand_id
1 'polypeptide(L)'
;MSRLTAIICAVVICLLVSMAWVINHYRGNAITYKDQRDKATVRADTSEAITNNVITTMNLIRDISQATQNAKNELAKKGETRIVYIRKALEGDPCANQLVPSAAADSMREYAESLRSGPGGADKR
;
A
#
# COMPACT_ATOMS: atom_id res chain seq x y z
N MET A 1 61.21 -55.46 12.08
CA MET A 1 59.74 -55.51 11.90
C MET A 1 59.41 -56.56 10.85
N SER A 2 58.43 -57.43 11.09
CA SER A 2 58.02 -58.43 10.09
C SER A 2 57.21 -57.76 8.97
N ARG A 3 57.27 -58.29 7.74
CA ARG A 3 56.43 -57.81 6.63
C ARG A 3 54.94 -57.78 6.99
N LEU A 4 54.51 -58.71 7.83
CA LEU A 4 53.14 -58.81 8.34
C LEU A 4 52.77 -57.60 9.20
N THR A 5 53.66 -57.17 10.10
CA THR A 5 53.48 -55.99 10.95
C THR A 5 53.35 -54.71 10.11
N ALA A 6 54.13 -54.58 9.03
CA ALA A 6 54.05 -53.43 8.13
C ALA A 6 52.71 -53.38 7.37
N ILE A 7 52.21 -54.52 6.90
CA ILE A 7 50.92 -54.62 6.20
C ILE A 7 49.77 -54.25 7.13
N ILE A 8 49.77 -54.76 8.36
CA ILE A 8 48.74 -54.44 9.36
C ILE A 8 48.74 -52.94 9.67
N CYS A 9 49.91 -52.33 9.89
CA CYS A 9 50.01 -50.89 10.13
C CYS A 9 49.48 -50.08 8.94
N ALA A 10 49.78 -50.48 7.70
CA ALA A 10 49.29 -49.79 6.50
C ALA A 10 47.75 -49.85 6.41
N VAL A 11 47.14 -51.01 6.67
CA VAL A 11 45.68 -51.16 6.66
C VAL A 11 45.02 -50.30 7.73
N VAL A 12 45.57 -50.29 8.95
CA VAL A 12 45.02 -49.46 10.04
C VAL A 12 45.07 -47.97 9.70
N ILE A 13 46.18 -47.49 9.14
CA ILE A 13 46.31 -46.08 8.71
C ILE A 13 45.30 -45.76 7.60
N CYS A 14 45.13 -46.64 6.61
CA CYS A 14 44.12 -46.46 5.57
C CYS A 14 42.69 -46.40 6.12
N LEU A 15 42.35 -47.23 7.11
CA LEU A 15 41.05 -47.20 7.77
C LEU A 15 40.83 -45.88 8.53
N LEU A 16 41.83 -45.36 9.23
CA LEU A 16 41.72 -44.10 9.96
C LEU A 16 41.56 -42.90 9.01
N VAL A 17 42.32 -42.85 7.92
CA VAL A 17 42.24 -41.77 6.92
C VAL A 17 40.91 -41.78 6.19
N SER A 18 40.45 -42.95 5.74
CA SER A 18 39.14 -43.08 5.08
C SER A 18 37.99 -42.69 6.00
N MET A 19 38.05 -43.08 7.28
CA MET A 19 37.02 -42.71 8.23
C MET A 19 37.01 -41.21 8.56
N ALA A 20 38.18 -40.58 8.69
CA ALA A 20 38.29 -39.14 8.87
C ALA A 20 37.70 -38.36 7.67
N TRP A 21 37.95 -38.82 6.45
CA TRP A 21 37.40 -38.22 5.24
C TRP A 21 35.87 -38.32 5.18
N VAL A 22 35.31 -39.49 5.47
CA VAL A 22 33.86 -39.71 5.51
C VAL A 22 33.21 -38.80 6.55
N ILE A 23 33.75 -38.73 7.76
CA ILE A 23 33.21 -37.85 8.83
C ILE A 23 33.21 -36.38 8.38
N ASN A 24 34.29 -35.92 7.75
CA ASN A 24 34.37 -34.53 7.28
C ASN A 24 33.37 -34.26 6.15
N HIS A 25 33.19 -35.21 5.24
CA HIS A 25 32.21 -35.10 4.15
C HIS A 25 30.77 -34.99 4.69
N TYR A 26 30.40 -35.82 5.66
CA TYR A 26 29.08 -35.75 6.29
C TYR A 26 28.86 -34.46 7.09
N ARG A 27 29.88 -33.95 7.79
CA ARG A 27 29.80 -32.66 8.49
C ARG A 27 29.62 -31.50 7.53
N GLY A 28 30.37 -31.47 6.42
CA GLY A 28 30.23 -30.44 5.39
C GLY A 28 28.81 -30.40 4.82
N ASN A 29 28.24 -31.57 4.51
CA ASN A 29 26.87 -31.65 4.02
C ASN A 29 25.85 -31.20 5.08
N ALA A 30 26.02 -31.57 6.35
CA ALA A 30 25.11 -31.13 7.41
C ALA A 30 25.09 -29.59 7.58
N ILE A 31 26.25 -28.93 7.44
CA ILE A 31 26.35 -27.48 7.53
C ILE A 31 25.66 -26.81 6.34
N THR A 32 25.86 -27.32 5.12
CA THR A 32 25.23 -26.75 3.92
C THR A 32 23.71 -26.93 3.92
N TYR A 33 23.21 -28.09 4.36
CA TYR A 33 21.77 -28.32 4.52
C TYR A 33 21.16 -27.41 5.59
N LYS A 34 21.87 -27.16 6.68
CA LYS A 34 21.43 -26.23 7.72
C LYS A 34 21.36 -24.79 7.19
N ASP A 35 22.40 -24.32 6.51
CA ASP A 35 22.45 -22.99 5.90
C ASP A 35 21.32 -22.76 4.89
N GLN A 36 21.06 -23.74 4.02
CA GLN A 36 19.94 -23.67 3.08
C GLN A 36 18.58 -23.56 3.78
N ARG A 37 18.38 -24.33 4.87
CA ARG A 37 17.15 -24.24 5.67
C ARG A 37 17.04 -22.90 6.36
N ASP A 38 18.08 -22.42 7.01
CA ASP A 38 18.05 -21.11 7.70
C ASP A 38 17.75 -19.99 6.70
N LYS A 39 18.36 -20.03 5.50
CA LYS A 39 18.06 -19.08 4.42
C LYS A 39 16.62 -19.20 3.92
N ALA A 40 16.07 -20.41 3.80
CA ALA A 40 14.69 -20.62 3.39
C ALA A 40 13.70 -20.13 4.47
N THR A 41 13.98 -20.40 5.75
CA THR A 41 13.20 -19.92 6.89
C THR A 41 13.20 -18.40 6.95
N VAL A 42 14.37 -17.76 6.86
CA VAL A 42 14.45 -16.28 6.82
C VAL A 42 13.66 -15.70 5.65
N ARG A 43 13.68 -16.35 4.47
CA ARG A 43 12.87 -15.93 3.32
C ARG A 43 11.37 -16.11 3.54
N ALA A 44 10.97 -17.18 4.22
CA ALA A 44 9.59 -17.42 4.59
C ALA A 44 9.11 -16.40 5.62
N ASP A 45 9.85 -16.20 6.72
CA ASP A 45 9.54 -15.23 7.78
C ASP A 45 9.47 -13.80 7.22
N THR A 46 10.40 -13.43 6.34
CA THR A 46 10.37 -12.11 5.69
C THR A 46 9.17 -11.98 4.74
N SER A 47 8.82 -13.02 4.00
CA SER A 47 7.62 -13.02 3.15
C SER A 47 6.34 -12.94 3.98
N GLU A 48 6.25 -13.69 5.09
CA GLU A 48 5.12 -13.67 6.00
C GLU A 48 4.94 -12.29 6.64
N ALA A 49 6.04 -11.67 7.10
CA ALA A 49 6.03 -10.32 7.63
C ALA A 49 5.55 -9.29 6.58
N ILE A 50 6.02 -9.42 5.33
CA ILE A 50 5.57 -8.55 4.23
C ILE A 50 4.08 -8.76 3.95
N THR A 51 3.63 -10.01 3.85
CA THR A 51 2.22 -10.35 3.58
C THR A 51 1.29 -9.81 4.67
N ASN A 52 1.65 -9.96 5.95
CA ASN A 52 0.86 -9.43 7.06
C ASN A 52 0.74 -7.90 7.01
N ASN A 53 1.83 -7.19 6.67
CA ASN A 53 1.79 -5.74 6.48
C ASN A 53 0.93 -5.33 5.28
N VAL A 54 1.01 -6.05 4.15
CA VAL A 54 0.20 -5.79 2.97
C VAL A 54 -1.29 -6.04 3.25
N ILE A 55 -1.66 -7.13 3.91
CA ILE A 55 -3.05 -7.42 4.30
C ILE A 55 -3.60 -6.34 5.23
N THR A 56 -2.82 -5.95 6.24
CA THR A 56 -3.20 -4.87 7.17
C THR A 56 -3.44 -3.56 6.42
N THR A 57 -2.54 -3.23 5.48
CA THR A 57 -2.66 -2.02 4.66
C THR A 57 -3.89 -2.08 3.74
N MET A 58 -4.18 -3.23 3.12
CA MET A 58 -5.37 -3.41 2.29
C MET A 58 -6.67 -3.24 3.09
N ASN A 59 -6.73 -3.80 4.30
CA ASN A 59 -7.87 -3.62 5.20
C ASN A 59 -8.04 -2.15 5.59
N LEU A 60 -6.95 -1.46 5.95
CA LEU A 60 -6.98 -0.02 6.25
C LEU A 60 -7.49 0.81 5.07
N ILE A 61 -7.00 0.55 3.85
CA ILE A 61 -7.46 1.26 2.64
C ILE A 61 -8.95 0.99 2.40
N ARG A 62 -9.40 -0.26 2.57
CA ARG A 62 -10.81 -0.62 2.43
C ARG A 62 -11.68 0.13 3.45
N ASP A 63 -11.26 0.18 4.71
CA ASP A 63 -11.99 0.87 5.78
C ASP A 63 -12.07 2.37 5.52
N ILE A 64 -10.96 3.01 5.12
CA ILE A 64 -10.94 4.43 4.75
C ILE A 64 -11.86 4.70 3.55
N SER A 65 -11.81 3.85 2.53
CA SER A 65 -12.65 3.97 1.34
C SER A 65 -14.14 3.83 1.70
N GLN A 66 -14.48 2.83 2.52
CA GLN A 66 -15.85 2.60 2.99
C GLN A 66 -16.34 3.77 3.86
N ALA A 67 -15.54 4.25 4.82
CA ALA A 67 -15.88 5.41 5.64
C ALA A 67 -16.10 6.65 4.76
N THR A 68 -15.25 6.86 3.76
CA THR A 68 -15.36 7.98 2.81
C THR A 68 -16.65 7.88 1.97
N GLN A 69 -16.96 6.69 1.44
CA GLN A 69 -18.20 6.46 0.68
C GLN A 69 -19.45 6.66 1.54
N ASN A 70 -19.43 6.16 2.78
CA ASN A 70 -20.51 6.34 3.73
C ASN A 70 -20.73 7.83 4.04
N ALA A 71 -19.65 8.58 4.32
CA ALA A 71 -19.73 10.02 4.55
C ALA A 71 -20.27 10.78 3.33
N LYS A 72 -19.87 10.39 2.11
CA LYS A 72 -20.44 10.95 0.87
C LYS A 72 -21.94 10.68 0.75
N ASN A 73 -22.38 9.47 1.01
CA ASN A 73 -23.80 9.10 0.95
C ASN A 73 -24.62 9.84 2.01
N GLU A 74 -24.10 9.98 3.23
CA GLU A 74 -24.74 10.74 4.29
C GLU A 74 -24.86 12.23 3.93
N LEU A 75 -23.80 12.82 3.39
CA LEU A 75 -23.80 14.20 2.90
C LEU A 75 -24.81 14.41 1.76
N ALA A 76 -24.87 13.48 0.79
CA ALA A 76 -25.83 13.54 -0.30
C ALA A 76 -27.27 13.51 0.24
N LYS A 77 -27.59 12.56 1.13
CA LYS A 77 -28.91 12.45 1.76
C LYS A 77 -29.29 13.70 2.57
N LYS A 78 -28.35 14.26 3.33
CA LYS A 78 -28.55 15.49 4.08
C LYS A 78 -28.78 16.69 3.15
N GLY A 79 -28.05 16.75 2.04
CA GLY A 79 -28.23 17.73 0.98
C GLY A 79 -29.61 17.65 0.34
N GLU A 80 -30.04 16.46 -0.09
CA GLU A 80 -31.38 16.21 -0.64
C GLU A 80 -32.48 16.65 0.32
N THR A 81 -32.36 16.27 1.60
CA THR A 81 -33.32 16.67 2.63
C THR A 81 -33.38 18.19 2.77
N ARG A 82 -32.23 18.87 2.75
CA ARG A 82 -32.16 20.33 2.85
C ARG A 82 -32.74 21.02 1.63
N ILE A 83 -32.53 20.49 0.43
CA ILE A 83 -33.11 21.02 -0.81
C ILE A 83 -34.64 20.93 -0.75
N VAL A 84 -35.18 19.78 -0.34
CA VAL A 84 -36.64 19.60 -0.19
C VAL A 84 -37.20 20.60 0.82
N TYR A 85 -36.54 20.77 1.97
CA TYR A 85 -36.95 21.73 2.99
C TYR A 85 -36.95 23.18 2.46
N ILE A 86 -35.86 23.59 1.80
CA ILE A 86 -35.74 24.94 1.24
C ILE A 86 -36.81 25.18 0.18
N ARG A 87 -37.03 24.23 -0.74
CA ARG A 87 -38.10 24.36 -1.75
C ARG A 87 -39.45 24.57 -1.11
N LYS A 88 -39.79 23.76 -0.10
CA LYS A 88 -41.04 23.91 0.64
C LYS A 88 -41.17 25.26 1.34
N ALA A 89 -40.08 25.80 1.89
CA ALA A 89 -40.09 27.13 2.51
C ALA A 89 -40.27 28.27 1.49
N LEU A 90 -39.84 28.07 0.24
CA LEU A 90 -39.90 29.06 -0.83
C LEU A 90 -41.17 28.96 -1.69
N GLU A 91 -41.98 27.90 -1.56
CA GLU A 91 -43.21 27.70 -2.35
C GLU A 91 -44.18 28.89 -2.29
N GLY A 92 -44.23 29.62 -1.17
CA GLY A 92 -45.09 30.79 -0.98
C GLY A 92 -44.46 32.15 -1.33
N ASP A 93 -43.18 32.20 -1.71
CA ASP A 93 -42.48 33.45 -2.00
C ASP A 93 -42.54 33.79 -3.51
N PRO A 94 -43.22 34.88 -3.91
CA PRO A 94 -43.31 35.28 -5.32
C PRO A 94 -41.94 35.58 -5.93
N CYS A 95 -41.01 36.12 -5.14
CA CYS A 95 -39.68 36.50 -5.59
C CYS A 95 -38.78 35.28 -5.86
N ALA A 96 -39.04 34.14 -5.21
CA ALA A 96 -38.24 32.91 -5.37
C ALA A 96 -38.67 32.08 -6.59
N ASN A 97 -39.93 32.20 -7.02
CA ASN A 97 -40.49 31.44 -8.14
C ASN A 97 -40.43 32.20 -9.48
N GLN A 98 -40.02 33.48 -9.46
CA GLN A 98 -39.91 34.29 -10.66
C GLN A 98 -38.52 34.13 -11.29
N LEU A 99 -38.49 33.78 -12.58
CA LEU A 99 -37.25 33.75 -13.36
C LEU A 99 -36.63 35.15 -13.40
N VAL A 100 -35.34 35.24 -13.10
CA VAL A 100 -34.58 36.46 -13.30
C VAL A 100 -34.51 36.74 -14.80
N PRO A 101 -34.93 37.92 -15.29
CA PRO A 101 -34.84 38.25 -16.70
C PRO A 101 -33.40 38.11 -17.21
N SER A 102 -33.21 37.49 -18.37
CA SER A 102 -31.87 37.22 -18.92
C SER A 102 -31.02 38.47 -19.05
N ALA A 103 -31.62 39.60 -19.46
CA ALA A 103 -30.92 40.88 -19.55
C ALA A 103 -30.31 41.33 -18.20
N ALA A 104 -31.04 41.16 -17.09
CA ALA A 104 -30.53 41.50 -15.76
C ALA A 104 -29.43 40.52 -15.30
N ALA A 105 -29.60 39.23 -15.59
CA ALA A 105 -28.58 38.21 -15.29
C ALA A 105 -27.29 38.43 -16.10
N ASP A 106 -27.41 38.79 -17.38
CA ASP A 106 -26.28 39.09 -18.26
C ASP A 106 -25.55 40.37 -17.84
N SER A 107 -26.28 41.44 -17.47
CA SER A 107 -25.64 42.66 -16.93
C SER A 107 -24.87 42.39 -15.63
N MET A 108 -25.41 41.55 -14.74
CA MET A 108 -24.71 41.15 -13.51
C MET A 108 -23.47 40.30 -13.81
N ARG A 109 -23.55 39.42 -14.81
CA ARG A 109 -22.43 38.59 -15.25
C ARG A 109 -21.32 39.44 -15.87
N GLU A 110 -21.67 40.37 -16.75
CA GLU A 110 -20.73 41.30 -17.39
C GLU A 110 -20.02 42.18 -16.35
N TYR A 111 -20.76 42.70 -15.36
CA TYR A 111 -20.15 43.45 -14.26
C TYR A 111 -19.18 42.60 -13.42
N ALA A 112 -19.56 41.36 -13.09
CA ALA A 112 -18.69 40.44 -12.34
C ALA A 112 -17.42 40.05 -13.14
N GLU A 113 -17.54 39.86 -14.45
CA GLU A 113 -16.42 39.61 -15.35
C GLU A 113 -15.49 40.85 -15.42
N SER A 114 -16.04 42.06 -15.50
CA SER A 114 -15.30 43.33 -15.46
C SER A 114 -14.48 43.50 -14.16
N LEU A 115 -15.05 43.13 -13.01
CA LEU A 115 -14.33 43.13 -11.73
C LEU A 115 -13.19 42.10 -11.70
N ARG A 116 -13.33 40.97 -12.39
CA ARG A 116 -12.29 39.93 -12.50
C ARG A 116 -11.18 40.31 -13.46
N SER A 117 -11.48 41.12 -14.48
CA SER A 117 -10.51 41.61 -15.46
C SER A 117 -9.72 42.85 -15.01
N GLY A 118 -9.66 43.15 -13.70
CA GLY A 118 -8.84 44.25 -13.18
C GLY A 118 -7.37 44.15 -13.63
N PRO A 119 -6.63 45.28 -13.69
CA PRO A 119 -5.32 45.38 -14.33
C PRO A 119 -4.24 44.61 -13.55
N GLY A 120 -4.18 43.30 -13.77
CA GLY A 120 -3.11 42.45 -13.30
C GLY A 120 -1.87 42.62 -14.16
N GLY A 121 -0.99 43.53 -13.77
CA GLY A 121 0.46 43.42 -13.94
C GLY A 121 1.01 43.58 -15.36
N ALA A 122 1.27 44.82 -15.76
CA ALA A 122 2.40 45.14 -16.64
C ALA A 122 3.21 46.28 -16.04
N ASP A 123 3.76 46.06 -14.84
CA ASP A 123 4.94 46.82 -14.41
C ASP A 123 6.15 46.20 -15.11
N LYS A 124 6.42 46.69 -16.33
CA LYS A 124 7.70 46.51 -17.01
C LYS A 124 8.50 47.79 -16.79
N ARG A 125 9.24 47.84 -15.70
CA ARG A 125 10.38 48.74 -15.55
C ARG A 125 11.64 47.93 -15.31
#